data_AF-A0A6M8W748-F1
#
_entry.id   AF-A0A6M8W748-F1
#
_cell.length_a   1.000
_cell.length_b   1.000
_cell.length_c   1.000
_cell.angle_alpha   90.00
_cell.angle_beta   90.00
_cell.angle_gamma   90.00
#
_symmetry.space_group_name_H-M   'P 1'
#
loop_
_entity.id
_entity.type
_entity.pdbx_description
1 polymer ?
#
loop_
_entity_poly.entity_id
_entity_poly.type
_entity_poly.pdbx_seq_one_letter_code
_entity_poly.pdbx_strand_id
1 'polypeptide(L)'
;MIEEKAIDGFLYSAKALHNAFQDTSVCSWNLQDIVSELCIQTGHLVQATGKNSLMDEKGRNLSHLGDEAADVLLQVLVLSYLFPMDWRKVRLRASEMNTASEDQLLKSIVQGGLQLLESSLRISGKRFPQARHASYGGEEGFFSKTLSDIAACLLALVDRCNADIAAEFATMEKSAREFLSIYTEYEKEVHNLALDISRIDHKIQEKLKQLHKDNEREDGTD
;
A
#
# COMPACT_ATOMS: atom_id res chain seq x y z
N MET A 1 12.16 7.97 -19.17
CA MET A 1 12.79 8.80 -18.12
C MET A 1 11.80 9.80 -17.52
N ILE A 2 11.39 9.59 -16.27
CA ILE A 2 10.43 10.43 -15.53
C ILE A 2 11.02 11.83 -15.25
N GLU A 3 10.24 12.90 -15.43
CA GLU A 3 10.62 14.26 -15.06
C GLU A 3 10.62 14.48 -13.53
N GLU A 4 11.48 15.38 -13.03
CA GLU A 4 11.57 15.68 -11.58
C GLU A 4 10.22 16.15 -11.01
N LYS A 5 9.50 17.01 -11.75
CA LYS A 5 8.17 17.50 -11.36
C LYS A 5 7.13 16.38 -11.27
N ALA A 6 7.28 15.31 -12.06
CA ALA A 6 6.38 14.17 -12.00
C ALA A 6 6.59 13.36 -10.70
N ILE A 7 7.82 13.26 -10.21
CA ILE A 7 8.11 12.59 -8.93
C ILE A 7 7.49 13.33 -7.75
N ASP A 8 7.58 14.67 -7.71
CA ASP A 8 6.92 15.47 -6.67
C ASP A 8 5.40 15.25 -6.66
N GLY A 9 4.79 15.17 -7.85
CA GLY A 9 3.39 14.80 -8.02
C GLY A 9 3.06 13.41 -7.48
N PHE A 10 3.88 12.40 -7.84
CA PHE A 10 3.69 11.03 -7.36
C PHE A 10 3.86 10.91 -5.85
N LEU A 11 4.83 11.62 -5.25
CA LEU A 11 5.02 11.66 -3.80
C LEU A 11 3.79 12.22 -3.09
N TYR A 12 3.20 13.30 -3.62
CA TYR A 12 1.96 13.87 -3.08
C TYR A 12 0.80 12.87 -3.18
N SER A 13 0.60 12.27 -4.36
CA SER A 13 -0.45 11.28 -4.59
C SER A 13 -0.30 10.05 -3.70
N ALA A 14 0.91 9.49 -3.62
CA ALA A 14 1.20 8.31 -2.80
C ALA A 14 0.90 8.56 -1.31
N LYS A 15 1.30 9.74 -0.79
CA LYS A 15 0.98 10.12 0.58
C LYS A 15 -0.53 10.27 0.81
N ALA A 16 -1.23 10.92 -0.12
CA ALA A 16 -2.67 11.11 -0.04
C ALA A 16 -3.42 9.77 -0.07
N LEU A 17 -3.03 8.86 -0.97
CA LEU A 17 -3.59 7.51 -1.05
C LEU A 17 -3.32 6.73 0.23
N HIS A 18 -2.07 6.72 0.72
CA HIS A 18 -1.71 6.00 1.94
C HIS A 18 -2.56 6.46 3.13
N ASN A 19 -2.71 7.76 3.34
CA ASN A 19 -3.54 8.31 4.40
C ASN A 19 -5.02 7.90 4.23
N ALA A 20 -5.56 7.99 3.01
CA ALA A 20 -6.94 7.60 2.75
C ALA A 20 -7.17 6.11 3.00
N PHE A 21 -6.23 5.23 2.64
CA PHE A 21 -6.33 3.80 2.94
C PHE A 21 -6.19 3.51 4.44
N GLN A 22 -5.34 4.24 5.16
CA GLN A 22 -5.26 4.13 6.63
C GLN A 22 -6.61 4.42 7.28
N ASP A 23 -7.34 5.44 6.82
CA ASP A 23 -8.68 5.78 7.32
C ASP A 23 -9.72 4.68 7.05
N THR A 24 -9.53 3.87 6.00
CA THR A 24 -10.40 2.71 5.70
C THR A 24 -10.01 1.43 6.43
N SER A 25 -8.85 1.41 7.09
CA SER A 25 -8.33 0.19 7.71
C SER A 25 -8.85 0.00 9.14
N VAL A 26 -9.28 -1.21 9.47
CA VAL A 26 -9.64 -1.57 10.85
C VAL A 26 -8.41 -1.58 11.77
N CYS A 27 -7.21 -1.72 11.18
CA CYS A 27 -5.93 -1.78 11.88
C CYS A 27 -4.94 -0.81 11.24
N SER A 28 -4.25 0.00 12.04
CA SER A 28 -3.19 0.89 11.55
C SER A 28 -2.06 0.11 10.90
N TRP A 29 -1.68 0.50 9.69
CA TRP A 29 -0.53 -0.08 8.99
C TRP A 29 0.76 0.40 9.64
N ASN A 30 1.52 -0.53 10.21
CA ASN A 30 2.85 -0.27 10.74
C ASN A 30 3.92 -0.44 9.64
N LEU A 31 5.17 -0.08 9.92
CA LEU A 31 6.28 -0.19 8.96
C LEU A 31 6.42 -1.59 8.34
N GLN A 32 6.19 -2.65 9.12
CA GLN A 32 6.31 -4.02 8.61
C GLN A 32 5.19 -4.36 7.64
N ASP A 33 3.99 -3.82 7.85
CA ASP A 33 2.86 -4.05 6.96
C ASP A 33 3.15 -3.41 5.60
N ILE A 34 3.63 -2.15 5.60
CA ILE A 34 4.02 -1.43 4.38
C ILE A 34 5.17 -2.15 3.64
N VAL A 35 6.18 -2.63 4.37
CA VAL A 35 7.30 -3.36 3.75
C VAL A 35 6.88 -4.75 3.27
N SER A 36 5.96 -5.41 3.96
CA SER A 36 5.40 -6.70 3.50
C SER A 36 4.60 -6.51 2.23
N GLU A 37 3.82 -5.43 2.14
CA GLU A 37 3.11 -5.05 0.92
C GLU A 37 4.09 -4.79 -0.24
N LEU A 38 5.17 -4.05 0.00
CA LEU A 38 6.24 -3.91 -0.99
C LEU A 38 6.74 -5.29 -1.47
N CYS A 39 7.02 -6.23 -0.56
CA CYS A 39 7.47 -7.57 -0.94
C CYS A 39 6.42 -8.31 -1.78
N ILE A 40 5.13 -8.20 -1.47
CA ILE A 40 4.03 -8.78 -2.26
C ILE A 40 4.04 -8.20 -3.68
N GLN A 41 4.08 -6.88 -3.81
CA GLN A 41 4.09 -6.21 -5.11
C GLN A 41 5.35 -6.52 -5.94
N THR A 42 6.51 -6.67 -5.29
CA THR A 42 7.69 -7.17 -6.00
C THR A 42 7.52 -8.60 -6.51
N GLY A 43 6.74 -9.43 -5.82
CA GLY A 43 6.37 -10.76 -6.27
C GLY A 43 5.49 -10.73 -7.52
N HIS A 44 4.47 -9.87 -7.55
CA HIS A 44 3.62 -9.67 -8.73
C HIS A 44 4.43 -9.14 -9.93
N LEU A 45 5.33 -8.17 -9.70
CA LEU A 45 6.22 -7.66 -10.74
C LEU A 45 7.08 -8.79 -11.36
N VAL A 46 7.59 -9.71 -10.55
CA VAL A 46 8.32 -10.90 -11.05
C VAL A 46 7.39 -11.78 -11.89
N GLN A 47 6.15 -12.01 -11.46
CA GLN A 47 5.18 -12.80 -12.23
C GLN A 47 4.87 -12.16 -13.60
N ALA A 48 4.67 -10.83 -13.64
CA ALA A 48 4.43 -10.09 -14.87
C ALA A 48 5.56 -10.26 -15.90
N THR A 49 6.81 -10.24 -15.44
CA THR A 49 7.98 -10.43 -16.31
C THR A 49 8.08 -11.85 -16.86
N GLY A 50 7.57 -12.84 -16.13
CA GLY A 50 7.50 -14.23 -16.56
C GLY A 50 6.40 -14.53 -17.58
N LYS A 51 5.52 -13.56 -17.89
CA LYS A 51 4.39 -13.66 -18.84
C LYS A 51 3.53 -14.92 -18.63
N ASN A 52 3.38 -15.35 -17.39
CA ASN A 52 2.66 -16.58 -17.07
C ASN A 52 1.17 -16.29 -16.86
N SER A 53 0.42 -16.22 -17.97
CA SER A 53 -1.03 -15.95 -17.95
C SER A 53 -1.88 -17.00 -17.22
N LEU A 54 -1.28 -18.11 -16.77
CA LEU A 54 -1.96 -19.09 -15.90
C LEU A 54 -2.14 -18.57 -14.46
N MET A 55 -1.43 -17.51 -14.09
CA MET A 55 -1.50 -16.87 -12.78
C MET A 55 -2.41 -15.62 -12.78
N ASP A 56 -3.01 -15.26 -13.92
CA ASP A 56 -3.93 -14.12 -13.99
C ASP A 56 -5.20 -14.44 -13.18
N GLU A 57 -5.49 -13.59 -12.20
CA GLU A 57 -6.71 -13.68 -11.40
C GLU A 57 -7.89 -13.07 -12.18
N LYS A 58 -9.10 -13.62 -12.00
CA LYS A 58 -10.29 -13.09 -12.68
C LYS A 58 -10.55 -11.65 -12.24
N GLY A 59 -10.36 -10.70 -13.16
CA GLY A 59 -10.55 -9.27 -12.91
C GLY A 59 -9.27 -8.51 -12.51
N ARG A 60 -8.10 -9.17 -12.49
CA ARG A 60 -6.78 -8.55 -12.30
C ARG A 60 -5.83 -9.03 -13.37
N ASN A 61 -5.10 -8.10 -13.98
CA ASN A 61 -4.14 -8.43 -15.02
C ASN A 61 -2.71 -8.42 -14.46
N LEU A 62 -2.38 -9.45 -13.65
CA LEU A 62 -1.06 -9.59 -13.03
C LEU A 62 0.08 -9.83 -14.05
N SER A 63 -0.26 -10.04 -15.32
CA SER A 63 0.70 -10.08 -16.42
C SER A 63 1.19 -8.69 -16.89
N HIS A 64 0.61 -7.59 -16.41
CA HIS A 64 0.90 -6.24 -16.88
C HIS A 64 2.07 -5.57 -16.12
N LEU A 65 3.28 -5.69 -16.67
CA LEU A 65 4.51 -5.18 -16.03
C LEU A 65 4.44 -3.70 -15.61
N GLY A 66 3.81 -2.85 -16.42
CA GLY A 66 3.69 -1.43 -16.11
C GLY A 66 2.84 -1.15 -14.88
N ASP A 67 1.77 -1.93 -14.69
CA ASP A 67 0.83 -1.82 -13.57
C ASP A 67 1.51 -2.27 -12.28
N GLU A 68 2.13 -3.46 -12.32
CA GLU A 68 2.89 -4.00 -11.19
C GLU A 68 4.09 -3.13 -10.82
N ALA A 69 4.73 -2.49 -11.79
CA ALA A 69 5.80 -1.53 -11.53
C ALA A 69 5.28 -0.26 -10.85
N ALA A 70 4.07 0.19 -11.20
CA ALA A 70 3.41 1.33 -10.55
C ALA A 70 3.04 1.01 -9.09
N ASP A 71 2.61 -0.22 -8.81
CA ASP A 71 2.32 -0.69 -7.45
C ASP A 71 3.59 -0.76 -6.59
N VAL A 72 4.69 -1.29 -7.12
CA VAL A 72 6.00 -1.24 -6.43
C VAL A 72 6.43 0.22 -6.22
N LEU A 73 6.26 1.09 -7.21
CA LEU A 73 6.61 2.50 -7.10
C LEU A 73 5.78 3.20 -6.00
N LEU A 74 4.48 2.91 -5.88
CA LEU A 74 3.62 3.43 -4.82
C LEU A 74 4.19 3.09 -3.44
N GLN A 75 4.55 1.84 -3.20
CA GLN A 75 5.11 1.42 -1.91
C GLN A 75 6.46 2.08 -1.62
N VAL A 76 7.31 2.22 -2.64
CA VAL A 76 8.58 2.95 -2.52
C VAL A 76 8.35 4.42 -2.15
N LEU A 77 7.39 5.09 -2.79
CA LEU A 77 7.04 6.48 -2.51
C LEU A 77 6.50 6.65 -1.08
N VAL A 78 5.63 5.76 -0.62
CA VAL A 78 5.12 5.76 0.76
C VAL A 78 6.26 5.59 1.76
N LEU A 79 7.15 4.61 1.54
CA LEU A 79 8.31 4.40 2.41
C LEU A 79 9.29 5.58 2.37
N SER A 80 9.40 6.28 1.23
CA SER A 80 10.27 7.46 1.10
C SER A 80 9.82 8.66 1.94
N TYR A 81 8.55 8.67 2.37
CA TYR A 81 8.07 9.65 3.34
C TYR A 81 8.61 9.38 4.75
N LEU A 82 8.75 8.11 5.12
CA LEU A 82 9.29 7.67 6.41
C LEU A 82 10.82 7.71 6.42
N PHE A 83 11.43 7.37 5.28
CA PHE A 83 12.87 7.28 5.07
C PHE A 83 13.27 8.13 3.85
N PRO A 84 13.51 9.44 4.05
CA PRO A 84 13.74 10.38 2.96
C PRO A 84 14.86 9.95 2.02
N MET A 85 14.59 10.05 0.72
CA MET A 85 15.52 9.70 -0.35
C MET A 85 15.83 10.91 -1.24
N ASP A 86 17.04 10.92 -1.80
CA ASP A 86 17.43 11.87 -2.83
C ASP A 86 17.05 11.33 -4.22
N TRP A 87 15.87 11.69 -4.71
CA TRP A 87 15.34 11.22 -5.99
C TRP A 87 16.19 11.64 -7.20
N ARG A 88 17.00 12.71 -7.09
CA ARG A 88 17.95 13.08 -8.15
C ARG A 88 19.06 12.03 -8.26
N LYS A 89 19.59 11.58 -7.13
CA LYS A 89 20.58 10.48 -7.10
C LYS A 89 19.99 9.15 -7.56
N VAL A 90 18.74 8.86 -7.19
CA VAL A 90 18.02 7.67 -7.67
C VAL A 90 17.95 7.66 -9.20
N ARG A 91 17.52 8.77 -9.81
CA ARG A 91 17.45 8.89 -11.28
C ARG A 91 18.80 8.78 -11.97
N LEU A 92 19.82 9.46 -11.43
CA LEU A 92 21.18 9.36 -11.95
C LEU A 92 21.63 7.90 -11.95
N ARG A 93 21.47 7.21 -10.82
CA ARG A 93 21.85 5.81 -10.70
C ARG A 93 21.05 4.90 -11.64
N ALA A 94 19.75 5.14 -11.80
CA ALA A 94 18.94 4.39 -12.76
C ALA A 94 19.51 4.52 -14.19
N SER A 95 19.94 5.73 -14.59
CA SER A 95 20.55 5.97 -15.90
C SER A 95 21.90 5.29 -16.09
N GLU A 96 22.64 5.05 -15.00
CA GLU A 96 23.93 4.33 -15.01
C GLU A 96 23.75 2.80 -15.12
N MET A 97 22.54 2.27 -14.92
CA MET A 97 22.23 0.83 -15.01
C MET A 97 21.89 0.36 -16.44
N ASN A 98 22.26 1.13 -17.47
CA ASN A 98 21.91 0.87 -18.87
C ASN A 98 22.38 -0.48 -19.43
N THR A 99 23.38 -1.13 -18.81
CA THR A 99 23.87 -2.46 -19.21
C THR A 99 23.32 -3.62 -18.37
N ALA A 100 22.56 -3.36 -17.31
CA ALA A 100 22.02 -4.42 -16.46
C ALA A 100 20.92 -5.21 -17.19
N SER A 101 20.82 -6.52 -16.97
CA SER A 101 19.77 -7.38 -17.54
C SER A 101 18.45 -7.31 -16.74
N GLU A 102 17.31 -7.73 -17.30
CA GLU A 102 15.98 -7.57 -16.63
C GLU A 102 15.97 -8.39 -15.36
N ASP A 103 16.43 -9.64 -15.47
CA ASP A 103 16.71 -10.53 -14.35
C ASP A 103 17.61 -9.91 -13.28
N GLN A 104 18.66 -9.17 -13.66
CA GLN A 104 19.55 -8.53 -12.67
C GLN A 104 18.81 -7.45 -11.90
N LEU A 105 18.06 -6.58 -12.58
CA LEU A 105 17.27 -5.53 -11.93
C LEU A 105 16.19 -6.12 -11.03
N LEU A 106 15.45 -7.13 -11.52
CA LEU A 106 14.41 -7.82 -10.74
C LEU A 106 14.98 -8.50 -9.50
N LYS A 107 16.11 -9.23 -9.64
CA LYS A 107 16.79 -9.84 -8.50
C LYS A 107 17.21 -8.78 -7.47
N SER A 108 17.72 -7.63 -7.91
CA SER A 108 18.07 -6.52 -7.03
C SER A 108 16.86 -5.91 -6.31
N ILE A 109 15.73 -5.74 -7.01
CA ILE A 109 14.47 -5.25 -6.42
C ILE A 109 13.99 -6.23 -5.33
N VAL A 110 13.89 -7.52 -5.64
CA VAL A 110 13.45 -8.57 -4.70
C VAL A 110 14.39 -8.67 -3.50
N GLN A 111 15.71 -8.70 -3.75
CA GLN A 111 16.70 -8.74 -2.69
C GLN A 111 16.62 -7.51 -1.80
N GLY A 112 16.41 -6.33 -2.39
CA GLY A 112 16.20 -5.08 -1.66
C GLY A 112 14.95 -5.15 -0.77
N GLY A 113 13.81 -5.60 -1.30
CA GLY A 113 12.57 -5.75 -0.53
C GLY A 113 12.77 -6.67 0.70
N LEU A 114 13.42 -7.81 0.52
CA LEU A 114 13.75 -8.73 1.62
C LEU A 114 14.70 -8.10 2.66
N GLN A 115 15.66 -7.29 2.22
CA GLN A 115 16.55 -6.55 3.11
C GLN A 115 15.81 -5.45 3.89
N LEU A 116 14.85 -4.77 3.27
CA LEU A 116 13.97 -3.82 3.96
C LEU A 116 13.09 -4.54 4.98
N LEU A 117 12.56 -5.72 4.65
CA LEU A 117 11.77 -6.53 5.59
C LEU A 117 12.62 -6.93 6.80
N GLU A 118 13.83 -7.43 6.57
CA GLU A 118 14.78 -7.70 7.65
C GLU A 118 15.06 -6.46 8.51
N SER A 119 15.22 -5.28 7.89
CA SER A 119 15.47 -4.02 8.59
C SER A 119 14.26 -3.55 9.40
N SER A 120 13.05 -3.68 8.86
CA SER A 120 11.80 -3.34 9.57
C SER A 120 11.56 -4.21 10.81
N LEU A 121 11.96 -5.49 10.77
CA LEU A 121 11.93 -6.39 11.92
C LEU A 121 12.95 -5.99 12.99
N ARG A 122 14.09 -5.40 12.60
CA ARG A 122 15.11 -4.91 13.55
C ARG A 122 14.69 -3.62 14.22
N ILE A 123 14.18 -2.66 13.44
CA ILE A 123 13.65 -1.38 13.93
C ILE A 123 12.56 -1.63 14.97
N SER A 124 11.73 -2.65 14.79
CA SER A 124 10.71 -3.02 15.78
C SER A 124 11.20 -3.91 16.94
N GLY A 125 12.50 -4.19 17.05
CA GLY A 125 13.07 -5.07 18.08
C GLY A 125 12.76 -6.56 17.93
N LYS A 126 12.24 -7.03 16.79
CA LYS A 126 11.92 -8.44 16.53
C LYS A 126 13.12 -9.25 16.01
N ARG A 127 14.25 -8.61 15.68
CA ARG A 127 15.48 -9.28 15.19
C ARG A 127 16.74 -8.58 15.71
N PHE A 128 17.78 -9.37 15.99
CA PHE A 128 19.07 -8.87 16.50
C PHE A 128 19.78 -7.95 15.51
N PRO A 129 20.39 -6.81 15.93
CA PRO A 129 21.17 -5.89 15.07
C PRO A 129 22.35 -6.57 14.35
N GLN A 130 22.82 -5.96 13.26
CA GLN A 130 23.94 -6.48 12.46
C GLN A 130 24.98 -5.39 12.23
N ALA A 131 26.25 -5.78 12.31
CA ALA A 131 27.37 -4.84 12.18
C ALA A 131 27.40 -4.09 10.84
N ARG A 132 26.92 -4.71 9.74
CA ARG A 132 26.91 -4.10 8.40
C ARG A 132 26.07 -2.82 8.30
N HIS A 133 25.14 -2.56 9.23
CA HIS A 133 24.32 -1.34 9.19
C HIS A 133 25.05 -0.14 9.80
N ALA A 134 26.08 -0.37 10.61
CA ALA A 134 26.87 0.71 11.22
C ALA A 134 27.57 1.59 10.16
N SER A 135 28.03 1.00 9.04
CA SER A 135 28.65 1.75 7.94
C SER A 135 27.67 2.65 7.18
N TYR A 136 26.36 2.52 7.43
CA TYR A 136 25.31 3.33 6.82
C TYR A 136 24.71 4.35 7.79
N GLY A 137 25.31 4.55 8.97
CA GLY A 137 24.74 5.42 10.01
C GLY A 137 23.60 4.75 10.80
N GLY A 138 23.48 3.42 10.74
CA GLY A 138 22.48 2.64 11.48
C GLY A 138 21.44 1.97 10.59
N GLU A 139 20.42 1.38 11.23
CA GLU A 139 19.33 0.64 10.56
C GLU A 139 18.57 1.53 9.56
N GLU A 140 18.25 2.77 9.94
CA GLU A 140 17.49 3.71 9.10
C GLU A 140 18.27 4.19 7.87
N GLY A 141 19.58 4.38 8.02
CA GLY A 141 20.44 4.77 6.91
C GLY A 141 20.66 3.62 5.92
N PHE A 142 20.77 2.38 6.41
CA PHE A 142 20.74 1.20 5.57
C PHE A 142 19.39 1.07 4.85
N PHE A 143 18.28 1.27 5.57
CA PHE A 143 16.92 1.25 5.01
C PHE A 143 16.77 2.25 3.86
N SER A 144 17.14 3.51 4.08
CA SER A 144 17.05 4.59 3.08
C SER A 144 17.90 4.29 1.85
N LYS A 145 19.11 3.73 2.05
CA LYS A 145 19.99 3.32 0.97
C LYS A 145 19.40 2.16 0.15
N THR A 146 18.89 1.14 0.80
CA THR A 146 18.27 -0.01 0.12
C THR A 146 17.00 0.40 -0.62
N LEU A 147 16.18 1.27 -0.03
CA LEU A 147 14.99 1.82 -0.70
C LEU A 147 15.38 2.60 -1.97
N SER A 148 16.45 3.40 -1.90
CA SER A 148 16.97 4.13 -3.07
C SER A 148 17.46 3.19 -4.17
N ASP A 149 18.03 2.04 -3.80
CA ASP A 149 18.50 1.02 -4.74
C ASP A 149 17.34 0.34 -5.44
N ILE A 150 16.28 -0.01 -4.71
CA ILE A 150 15.03 -0.56 -5.28
C ILE A 150 14.45 0.44 -6.28
N ALA A 151 14.31 1.71 -5.88
CA ALA A 151 13.78 2.76 -6.73
C ALA A 151 14.58 2.90 -8.03
N ALA A 152 15.92 2.93 -7.94
CA ALA A 152 16.78 3.05 -9.11
C ALA A 152 16.66 1.83 -10.06
N CYS A 153 16.62 0.62 -9.49
CA CYS A 153 16.46 -0.60 -10.27
C CYS A 153 15.08 -0.66 -10.96
N LEU A 154 14.03 -0.23 -10.27
CA LEU A 154 12.67 -0.16 -10.81
C LEU A 154 12.58 0.79 -12.00
N LEU A 155 13.13 2.01 -11.86
CA LEU A 155 13.15 2.98 -12.96
C LEU A 155 13.94 2.46 -14.17
N ALA A 156 15.09 1.82 -13.94
CA ALA A 156 15.88 1.22 -14.99
C ALA A 156 15.16 0.04 -15.67
N LEU A 157 14.36 -0.73 -14.91
CA LEU A 157 13.58 -1.84 -15.44
C LEU A 157 12.46 -1.31 -16.36
N VAL A 158 11.68 -0.36 -15.87
CA VAL A 158 10.60 0.29 -16.62
C VAL A 158 11.12 0.91 -17.91
N ASP A 159 12.21 1.70 -17.85
CA ASP A 159 12.79 2.34 -19.03
C ASP A 159 13.23 1.28 -20.06
N ARG A 160 13.74 0.12 -19.61
CA ARG A 160 14.16 -0.95 -20.52
C ARG A 160 13.00 -1.74 -21.12
N CYS A 161 11.94 -1.94 -20.35
CA CYS A 161 10.71 -2.56 -20.85
C CYS A 161 9.84 -1.57 -21.66
N ASN A 162 10.29 -0.32 -21.82
CA ASN A 162 9.58 0.75 -22.51
C ASN A 162 8.16 0.99 -21.96
N ALA A 163 8.01 0.87 -20.64
CA ALA A 163 6.75 1.13 -19.96
C ALA A 163 6.63 2.62 -19.60
N ASP A 164 5.47 3.22 -19.85
CA ASP A 164 5.19 4.61 -19.44
C ASP A 164 4.69 4.63 -17.99
N ILE A 165 5.61 4.49 -17.05
CA ILE A 165 5.29 4.45 -15.61
C ILE A 165 4.51 5.66 -15.11
N ALA A 166 4.59 6.81 -15.79
CA ALA A 166 3.79 7.96 -15.40
C ALA A 166 2.31 7.74 -15.74
N ALA A 167 2.02 7.20 -16.92
CA ALA A 167 0.68 6.83 -17.33
C ALA A 167 0.13 5.66 -16.50
N GLU A 168 0.97 4.65 -16.21
CA GLU A 168 0.60 3.51 -15.36
C GLU A 168 0.26 3.97 -13.94
N PHE A 169 1.12 4.80 -13.32
CA PHE A 169 0.88 5.33 -11.99
C PHE A 169 -0.39 6.18 -11.92
N ALA A 170 -0.67 7.00 -12.93
CA ALA A 170 -1.91 7.77 -13.00
C ALA A 170 -3.16 6.87 -13.12
N THR A 171 -3.05 5.76 -13.85
CA THR A 171 -4.13 4.77 -14.01
C THR A 171 -4.38 4.03 -12.70
N MET A 172 -3.31 3.57 -12.05
CA MET A 172 -3.36 2.95 -10.71
C MET A 172 -3.95 3.92 -9.68
N GLU A 173 -3.50 5.18 -9.66
CA GLU A 173 -4.02 6.19 -8.73
C GLU A 173 -5.54 6.38 -8.92
N LYS A 174 -5.99 6.47 -10.17
CA LYS A 174 -7.41 6.61 -10.47
C LYS A 174 -8.21 5.41 -9.95
N SER A 175 -7.74 4.19 -10.23
CA SER A 175 -8.35 2.95 -9.75
C SER A 175 -8.46 2.91 -8.23
N ALA A 176 -7.37 3.26 -7.53
CA ALA A 176 -7.34 3.33 -6.07
C ALA A 176 -8.35 4.35 -5.51
N ARG A 177 -8.47 5.52 -6.14
CA ARG A 177 -9.45 6.56 -5.73
C ARG A 177 -10.90 6.12 -5.97
N GLU A 178 -11.17 5.45 -7.09
CA GLU A 178 -12.49 4.89 -7.37
C GLU A 178 -12.88 3.84 -6.33
N PHE A 179 -11.95 2.95 -5.96
CA PHE A 179 -12.15 1.99 -4.88
C PHE A 179 -12.48 2.69 -3.54
N LEU A 180 -11.68 3.69 -3.14
CA LEU A 180 -11.92 4.44 -1.90
C LEU A 180 -13.27 5.15 -1.89
N SER A 181 -13.72 5.67 -3.03
CA SER A 181 -15.03 6.30 -3.17
C SER A 181 -16.16 5.29 -2.95
N ILE A 182 -16.09 4.13 -3.60
CA ILE A 182 -17.08 3.04 -3.46
C ILE A 182 -17.12 2.56 -2.01
N TYR A 183 -15.94 2.35 -1.40
CA TYR A 183 -15.84 1.94 0.01
C TYR A 183 -16.49 2.96 0.96
N THR A 184 -16.22 4.25 0.74
CA THR A 184 -16.80 5.34 1.55
C THR A 184 -18.33 5.40 1.43
N GLU A 185 -18.87 5.16 0.23
CA GLU A 185 -20.32 5.10 0.00
C GLU A 185 -20.94 3.91 0.75
N TYR A 186 -20.32 2.73 0.62
CA TYR A 186 -20.73 1.53 1.33
C TYR A 186 -20.72 1.70 2.86
N GLU A 187 -19.66 2.27 3.44
CA GLU A 187 -19.58 2.54 4.89
C GLU A 187 -20.71 3.46 5.37
N LYS A 188 -21.08 4.48 4.58
CA LYS A 188 -22.21 5.36 4.91
C LYS A 188 -23.53 4.59 4.90
N GLU A 189 -23.74 3.72 3.91
CA GLU A 189 -24.94 2.88 3.86
C GLU A 189 -25.02 1.95 5.08
N VAL A 190 -23.93 1.28 5.43
CA VAL A 190 -23.85 0.41 6.61
C VAL A 190 -24.12 1.19 7.90
N HIS A 191 -23.52 2.38 8.05
CA HIS A 191 -23.76 3.24 9.20
C HIS A 191 -25.23 3.67 9.32
N ASN A 192 -25.86 4.08 8.21
CA ASN A 192 -27.26 4.46 8.19
C ASN A 192 -28.18 3.29 8.56
N LEU A 193 -27.90 2.09 8.04
CA LEU A 193 -28.62 0.87 8.41
C LEU A 193 -28.50 0.57 9.90
N ALA A 194 -27.31 0.72 10.49
CA ALA A 194 -27.10 0.52 11.92
C ALA A 194 -27.91 1.51 12.78
N LEU A 195 -28.00 2.78 12.36
CA LEU A 195 -28.83 3.78 13.03
C LEU A 195 -30.32 3.44 12.96
N ASP A 196 -30.80 2.96 11.82
CA ASP A 196 -32.19 2.57 11.66
C ASP A 196 -32.54 1.33 12.48
N ILE A 197 -31.65 0.34 12.56
CA ILE A 197 -31.79 -0.82 13.46
C ILE A 197 -31.89 -0.36 14.92
N SER A 198 -31.01 0.56 15.36
CA SER A 198 -31.03 1.09 16.72
C SER A 198 -32.33 1.83 17.05
N ARG A 199 -32.86 2.60 16.09
CA ARG A 199 -34.17 3.28 16.23
C ARG A 199 -35.33 2.29 16.35
N ILE A 200 -35.30 1.21 15.56
CA ILE A 200 -36.31 0.16 15.62
C ILE A 200 -36.25 -0.55 16.98
N ASP A 201 -35.07 -0.94 17.44
CA ASP A 201 -34.88 -1.57 18.74
C ASP A 201 -35.41 -0.68 19.87
N HIS A 202 -35.07 0.61 19.86
CA HIS A 202 -35.58 1.55 20.85
C HIS A 202 -37.13 1.60 20.89
N LYS A 203 -37.78 1.66 19.72
CA LYS A 203 -39.25 1.63 19.61
C LYS A 203 -39.84 0.32 20.14
N ILE A 204 -39.18 -0.82 19.90
CA ILE A 204 -39.59 -2.12 20.44
C ILE A 204 -39.51 -2.09 21.97
N GLN A 205 -38.40 -1.60 22.54
CA GLN A 205 -38.22 -1.52 23.99
C GLN A 205 -39.26 -0.60 24.66
N GLU A 206 -39.59 0.55 24.05
CA GLU A 206 -40.65 1.43 24.56
C GLU A 206 -42.03 0.73 24.55
N LYS A 207 -42.35 0.03 23.46
CA LYS A 207 -43.62 -0.67 23.34
C LYS A 207 -43.76 -1.83 24.33
N LEU A 208 -42.67 -2.58 24.57
CA LEU A 208 -42.62 -3.63 25.59
C LEU A 208 -42.80 -3.07 27.00
N LYS A 209 -42.25 -1.88 27.30
CA LYS A 209 -42.47 -1.21 28.59
C LYS A 209 -43.91 -0.77 28.77
N GLN A 210 -44.55 -0.26 27.70
CA GLN A 210 -45.95 0.14 27.75
C GLN A 210 -46.87 -1.06 28.02
N LEU A 211 -46.65 -2.17 27.31
CA LEU A 211 -47.41 -3.41 27.52
C LEU A 211 -47.28 -3.96 28.95
N HIS A 212 -46.07 -3.93 29.54
CA HIS A 212 -45.90 -4.33 30.94
C HIS A 212 -46.70 -3.44 31.91
N LYS A 213 -46.67 -2.11 31.71
CA LYS A 213 -47.45 -1.18 32.55
C LYS A 213 -48.96 -1.36 32.41
N ASP A 214 -49.42 -1.70 31.22
CA ASP A 214 -50.85 -1.91 30.97
C ASP A 214 -51.32 -3.23 31.61
N ASN A 215 -50.52 -4.30 31.57
CA ASN A 215 -50.80 -5.56 32.28
C ASN A 215 -50.80 -5.40 33.81
N GLU A 216 -49.85 -4.62 34.38
CA GLU A 216 -49.83 -4.35 35.84
C GLU A 216 -51.05 -3.55 36.34
N ARG A 217 -51.75 -2.83 35.45
CA ARG A 217 -52.96 -2.09 35.79
C ARG A 217 -54.24 -2.94 35.75
N GLU A 218 -54.26 -3.99 34.94
CA GLU A 218 -55.41 -4.91 34.88
C GLU A 218 -55.44 -5.89 36.07
N ASP A 219 -54.29 -6.27 36.62
CA ASP A 219 -54.19 -7.15 37.82
C ASP A 219 -54.38 -6.40 39.16
N GLY A 220 -54.50 -5.07 39.14
CA GLY A 220 -54.63 -4.21 40.33
C GLY A 220 -56.06 -3.78 40.69
N THR A 221 -57.06 -4.25 39.94
CA THR A 221 -58.49 -4.01 40.18
C THR A 221 -59.19 -5.30 40.61
N ASP A 222 -59.00 -5.67 41.88
CA ASP A 222 -59.88 -6.57 42.65
C ASP A 222 -60.01 -6.02 44.08
#